data_AF-A0A430PY58-F1
#
_entry.id   AF-A0A430PY58-F1
#
_cell.length_a   1.000
_cell.length_b   1.000
_cell.length_c   1.000
_cell.angle_alpha   90.00
_cell.angle_beta   90.00
_cell.angle_gamma   90.00
#
_symmetry.space_group_name_H-M   'P 1'
#
loop_
_entity.id
_entity.type
_entity.pdbx_description
1 polymer ?
#
loop_
_entity_poly.entity_id
_entity_poly.type
_entity_poly.pdbx_seq_one_letter_code
_entity_poly.pdbx_strand_id
1 'polypeptide(L)'
;MILSEIYQWIQLRYPYFSTRGPGWRNSIRHNLSLNDCFIKVGLIAKAILSTQERRMILSEIYQWIQLRYPYFSTRGPGWRNSIRHNLSLNDCFIKV
;
A
#
# COMPACT_ATOMS: atom_id res chain seq x y z
N MET A 1 -7.45 0.25 5.75
CA MET A 1 -7.15 1.68 5.83
C MET A 1 -7.20 2.29 4.44
N ILE A 2 -8.40 2.69 4.02
CA ILE A 2 -8.62 3.45 2.78
C ILE A 2 -8.32 4.93 3.03
N LEU A 3 -8.08 5.68 1.95
CA LEU A 3 -7.67 7.09 2.01
C LEU A 3 -8.66 7.96 2.81
N SER A 4 -9.96 7.65 2.73
CA SER A 4 -11.02 8.30 3.49
C SER A 4 -10.95 8.00 4.99
N GLU A 5 -10.56 6.79 5.39
CA GLU A 5 -10.35 6.42 6.79
C GLU A 5 -9.17 7.19 7.38
N ILE A 6 -8.10 7.41 6.59
CA ILE A 6 -6.95 8.24 6.99
C ILE A 6 -7.41 9.69 7.18
N TYR A 7 -8.21 10.23 6.26
CA TYR A 7 -8.73 11.59 6.40
C TYR A 7 -9.63 11.75 7.62
N GLN A 8 -10.56 10.80 7.84
CA GLN A 8 -11.43 10.80 9.02
C GLN A 8 -10.61 10.71 10.30
N TRP A 9 -9.63 9.81 10.37
CA TRP A 9 -8.78 9.68 11.55
C TRP A 9 -8.01 10.98 11.85
N ILE A 10 -7.43 11.63 10.83
CA ILE A 10 -6.73 12.91 11.00
C ILE A 10 -7.70 13.99 11.49
N GLN A 11 -8.89 14.08 10.90
CA GLN A 11 -9.89 15.08 11.28
C GLN A 11 -10.45 14.86 12.69
N LEU A 12 -10.58 13.61 13.12
CA LEU A 12 -11.02 13.24 14.48
C LEU A 12 -9.94 13.53 15.53
N ARG A 13 -8.67 13.30 15.19
CA ARG A 13 -7.54 13.46 16.11
C ARG A 13 -7.04 14.91 16.19
N TYR A 14 -7.20 15.67 15.10
CA TYR A 14 -6.67 17.02 14.95
C TYR A 14 -7.74 17.95 14.36
N PRO A 15 -8.55 18.62 15.22
CA PRO A 15 -9.65 19.49 14.79
C PRO A 15 -9.23 20.63 13.85
N TYR A 16 -7.96 21.03 13.88
CA TYR A 16 -7.38 21.98 12.93
C TYR A 16 -7.59 21.60 11.44
N PHE A 17 -7.61 20.30 11.13
CA PHE A 17 -7.77 19.80 9.76
C PHE A 17 -9.25 19.60 9.34
N SER A 18 -10.20 19.72 10.28
CA SER A 18 -11.63 19.70 9.95
C SER A 18 -12.12 21.06 9.47
N THR A 19 -11.55 22.16 9.98
CA THR A 19 -11.91 23.53 9.63
C THR A 19 -11.10 24.11 8.48
N ARG A 20 -9.91 23.56 8.18
CA ARG A 20 -9.16 23.90 6.97
C ARG A 20 -9.76 23.23 5.73
N GLY A 21 -9.79 23.97 4.61
CA GLY A 21 -10.15 23.44 3.30
C GLY A 21 -9.28 22.24 2.86
N PRO A 22 -9.66 21.52 1.79
CA PRO A 22 -9.14 20.18 1.49
C PRO A 22 -7.68 20.12 1.01
N GLY A 23 -6.96 21.25 0.94
CA GLY A 23 -5.60 21.34 0.40
C GLY A 23 -4.59 20.40 1.07
N TRP A 24 -4.73 20.15 2.38
CA TRP A 24 -3.87 19.22 3.12
C TRP A 24 -4.03 17.76 2.64
N ARG A 25 -5.19 17.40 2.07
CA ARG A 25 -5.43 16.06 1.51
C ARG A 25 -4.53 15.79 0.30
N ASN A 26 -4.16 16.83 -0.46
CA ASN A 26 -3.18 16.72 -1.54
C ASN A 26 -1.80 16.38 -0.97
N SER A 27 -1.37 17.04 0.11
CA SER A 27 -0.09 16.75 0.77
C SER A 27 -0.07 15.35 1.37
N ILE A 28 -1.17 14.89 1.97
CA ILE A 28 -1.29 13.52 2.48
C ILE A 28 -1.23 12.51 1.33
N ARG A 29 -1.94 12.74 0.22
CA ARG A 29 -1.82 11.89 -0.98
C ARG A 29 -0.40 11.87 -1.54
N HIS A 30 0.24 13.02 -1.63
CA HIS A 30 1.59 13.14 -2.14
C HIS A 30 2.59 12.39 -1.25
N ASN A 31 2.52 12.57 0.07
CA ASN A 31 3.38 11.85 1.02
C ASN A 31 3.09 10.34 1.06
N LEU A 32 1.83 9.93 0.93
CA LEU A 32 1.46 8.52 0.78
C LEU A 32 1.97 7.95 -0.54
N SER A 33 2.01 8.74 -1.61
CA SER A 33 2.58 8.34 -2.90
C SER A 33 4.12 8.33 -2.90
N LEU A 34 4.77 9.16 -2.09
CA LEU A 34 6.22 9.08 -1.83
C LEU A 34 6.57 7.88 -0.94
N ASN A 35 5.63 7.47 -0.08
CA ASN A 35 5.69 6.23 0.71
C ASN A 35 5.16 5.00 -0.04
N ASP A 36 4.98 5.06 -1.37
CA ASP A 36 4.58 3.88 -2.14
C ASP A 36 5.57 2.74 -1.95
N CYS A 37 6.86 3.01 -1.74
CA CYS A 37 7.83 1.97 -1.35
C CYS A 37 7.50 1.36 0.01
N PHE A 38 7.20 2.16 1.05
CA PHE A 38 6.85 1.63 2.37
C PHE A 38 5.57 0.79 2.35
N ILE A 39 4.56 1.20 1.59
CA ILE A 39 3.32 0.43 1.46
C ILE A 39 3.56 -0.79 0.58
N LYS A 40 4.23 -0.69 -0.57
CA LYS A 40 4.44 -1.84 -1.46
C LYS A 40 5.41 -2.87 -0.89
N VAL A 41 6.58 -2.45 -0.42
CA VAL A 41 7.55 -3.32 0.27
C VAL A 41 6.90 -3.90 1.53
N GLY A 42 6.18 -3.10 2.32
CA GLY A 42 5.44 -3.60 3.48
C GLY A 42 4.34 -4.61 3.14
N LEU A 43 3.59 -4.40 2.06
CA LEU A 43 2.55 -5.32 1.59
C LEU A 43 3.15 -6.63 1.06
N ILE A 44 4.21 -6.55 0.25
CA ILE A 44 4.94 -7.70 -0.26
C ILE A 44 5.52 -8.51 0.91
N ALA A 45 6.17 -7.83 1.87
CA ALA A 45 6.72 -8.47 3.06
C ALA A 45 5.62 -9.15 3.90
N LYS A 46 4.49 -8.48 4.14
CA LYS A 46 3.36 -9.09 4.86
C LYS A 46 2.76 -10.29 4.13
N ALA A 47 2.70 -10.26 2.81
CA ALA A 47 2.25 -11.39 2.01
C ALA A 47 3.20 -12.59 2.19
N ILE A 48 4.50 -12.39 1.95
CA ILE A 48 5.52 -13.43 2.08
C ILE A 48 5.59 -13.97 3.52
N LEU A 49 5.58 -13.09 4.53
CA LEU A 49 5.62 -13.48 5.94
C LEU A 49 4.33 -14.14 6.45
N SER A 50 3.25 -14.13 5.66
CA SER A 50 2.02 -14.83 6.03
C SER A 50 2.05 -16.33 5.75
N THR A 51 3.05 -16.82 5.00
CA THR A 51 3.24 -18.25 4.75
C THR A 51 4.27 -18.82 5.73
N GLN A 52 4.10 -20.08 6.11
CA GLN A 52 5.03 -20.77 7.00
C GLN A 52 6.44 -20.86 6.38
N GLU A 53 6.51 -21.02 5.06
CA GLU A 53 7.75 -21.15 4.29
C GLU A 53 8.46 -19.81 4.04
N ARG A 54 7.81 -18.68 4.37
CA ARG A 54 8.29 -17.31 4.10
C ARG A 54 8.66 -17.12 2.62
N ARG A 55 7.86 -17.74 1.76
CA ARG A 55 7.96 -17.72 0.31
C ARG A 55 6.55 -17.62 -0.26
N MET A 56 6.43 -16.93 -1.37
CA MET A 56 5.15 -16.75 -2.06
C MET A 56 5.43 -16.43 -3.52
N ILE A 57 4.71 -17.06 -4.45
CA ILE A 57 4.87 -16.74 -5.87
C ILE A 57 4.16 -15.43 -6.22
N LEU A 58 4.59 -14.79 -7.31
CA LEU A 58 4.10 -13.46 -7.69
C LEU A 58 2.58 -13.38 -7.86
N SER A 59 1.95 -14.42 -8.43
CA SER A 59 0.49 -14.49 -8.59
C SER A 59 -0.25 -14.54 -7.26
N GLU A 60 0.28 -15.28 -6.28
CA GLU A 60 -0.26 -15.35 -4.93
C GLU A 60 -0.11 -14.02 -4.19
N ILE A 61 1.01 -13.31 -4.38
CA ILE A 61 1.18 -11.96 -3.83
C ILE A 61 0.07 -11.04 -4.34
N TYR A 62 -0.28 -11.11 -5.62
CA TYR A 62 -1.39 -10.33 -6.16
C TYR A 62 -2.73 -10.69 -5.50
N GLN A 63 -3.03 -11.99 -5.41
CA GLN A 63 -4.28 -12.47 -4.82
C GLN A 63 -4.38 -12.09 -3.35
N TRP A 64 -3.30 -12.27 -2.58
CA TRP A 64 -3.22 -11.92 -1.16
C TRP A 64 -3.51 -10.44 -0.93
N ILE A 65 -2.94 -9.56 -1.75
CA ILE A 65 -3.16 -8.12 -1.69
C ILE A 65 -4.62 -7.80 -2.04
N GLN A 66 -5.16 -8.37 -3.13
CA GLN A 66 -6.54 -8.12 -3.56
C GLN A 66 -7.57 -8.58 -2.52
N LEU A 67 -7.33 -9.72 -1.87
CA LEU A 67 -8.20 -10.28 -0.84
C LEU A 67 -8.26 -9.41 0.42
N ARG A 68 -7.11 -8.87 0.86
CA ARG A 68 -7.00 -8.08 2.10
C ARG A 68 -7.24 -6.58 1.91
N TYR A 69 -7.02 -6.10 0.69
CA TYR A 69 -7.15 -4.70 0.33
C TYR A 69 -7.99 -4.57 -0.93
N PRO A 70 -9.35 -4.61 -0.81
CA PRO A 70 -10.28 -4.61 -1.93
C PRO A 70 -10.09 -3.44 -2.91
N TYR A 71 -9.48 -2.35 -2.45
CA TYR A 71 -9.02 -1.22 -3.27
C TYR A 71 -8.17 -1.62 -4.50
N PHE A 72 -7.35 -2.67 -4.39
CA PHE A 72 -6.51 -3.14 -5.49
C PHE A 72 -7.27 -3.99 -6.52
N SER A 73 -8.49 -4.43 -6.20
CA SER A 73 -9.35 -5.18 -7.12
C SER A 73 -10.04 -4.27 -8.13
N THR A 74 -10.34 -3.04 -7.75
CA THR A 74 -10.97 -2.04 -8.64
C THR A 74 -9.96 -1.14 -9.34
N ARG A 75 -8.70 -1.13 -8.90
CA ARG A 75 -7.62 -0.45 -9.63
C ARG A 75 -7.19 -1.27 -10.84
N GLY A 76 -7.04 -0.58 -11.98
CA GLY A 76 -6.45 -1.13 -13.20
C GLY A 76 -5.03 -1.71 -12.99
N PRO A 77 -4.45 -2.38 -14.00
CA PRO A 77 -3.29 -3.27 -13.85
C PRO A 77 -1.98 -2.57 -13.42
N GLY A 78 -1.91 -1.24 -13.40
CA GLY A 78 -0.69 -0.48 -13.12
C GLY A 78 -0.03 -0.77 -11.76
N TRP A 79 -0.80 -1.14 -10.74
CA TRP A 79 -0.24 -1.47 -9.43
C TRP A 79 0.57 -2.78 -9.45
N ARG A 80 0.20 -3.76 -10.29
CA ARG A 80 0.97 -5.01 -10.46
C ARG A 80 2.36 -4.72 -11.00
N ASN A 81 2.49 -3.72 -11.86
CA ASN A 81 3.80 -3.28 -12.37
C ASN A 81 4.69 -2.73 -11.25
N SER A 82 4.10 -1.94 -10.36
CA SER A 82 4.82 -1.43 -9.20
C SER A 82 5.30 -2.53 -8.24
N ILE A 83 4.51 -3.59 -8.06
CA ILE A 83 4.91 -4.74 -7.24
C ILE A 83 6.12 -5.45 -7.84
N ARG A 84 6.09 -5.74 -9.14
CA ARG A 84 7.25 -6.35 -9.84
C ARG A 84 8.50 -5.49 -9.72
N HIS A 85 8.36 -4.19 -9.95
CA HIS A 85 9.47 -3.25 -9.80
C HIS A 85 10.05 -3.27 -8.37
N ASN A 86 9.22 -3.30 -7.34
CA ASN A 86 9.70 -3.33 -5.94
C ASN A 86 10.36 -4.66 -5.56
N LEU A 87 9.89 -5.78 -6.10
CA LEU A 87 10.53 -7.08 -5.93
C LEU A 87 11.92 -7.13 -6.55
N SER A 88 12.14 -6.43 -7.67
CA SER A 88 13.45 -6.34 -8.32
C SER A 88 14.35 -5.26 -7.72
N LEU A 89 13.78 -4.17 -7.20
CA LEU A 89 14.53 -3.01 -6.73
C LEU A 89 15.11 -3.22 -5.32
N ASN A 90 14.42 -3.95 -4.45
CA ASN A 90 14.80 -4.09 -3.05
C ASN A 90 15.45 -5.45 -2.80
N ASP A 91 16.73 -5.45 -2.41
CA ASP A 91 17.52 -6.66 -2.13
C ASP A 91 16.95 -7.55 -1.02
N CYS A 92 16.01 -7.03 -0.21
CA CYS A 92 15.31 -7.81 0.80
C CYS A 92 14.36 -8.87 0.22
N PHE A 93 14.04 -8.81 -1.08
CA PHE A 93 13.25 -9.83 -1.77
C PHE A 93 14.14 -10.65 -2.70
N ILE A 94 14.34 -11.91 -2.33
CA ILE A 94 15.22 -12.81 -3.07
C ILE A 94 14.37 -13.71 -3.97
N LYS A 95 14.69 -13.73 -5.26
CA LYS A 95 14.14 -14.70 -6.21
C LYS A 95 14.89 -16.02 -6.04
N VAL A 96 14.13 -17.07 -5.71
CA VAL A 96 14.61 -18.46 -5.59
C VAL A 96 14.13 -19.29 -6.77
#